data_AF-A0A6A6RAF7-F1
#
_entry.id   AF-A0A6A6RAF7-F1
#
_cell.length_a   1.000
_cell.length_b   1.000
_cell.length_c   1.000
_cell.angle_alpha   90.00
_cell.angle_beta   90.00
_cell.angle_gamma   90.00
#
_symmetry.space_group_name_H-M   'P 1'
#
loop_
_entity.id
_entity.type
_entity.pdbx_description
1 polymer ?
#
loop_
_entity_poly.entity_id
_entity_poly.type
_entity_poly.pdbx_seq_one_letter_code
_entity_poly.pdbx_strand_id
1 'polypeptide(L)'
;VHEELICAHSPFFKNAMKPEWAEMRSDPRAVHMPDDDAEAFELYMQWLYVKHLPIRDDESPDKEYLLLAKAFVLGEEVLDDGFKQFLIDAIIARSKVRVGKGKKTYFPEAKVISVVYQGTPDGSPIRRLFVDFWTWIAHADWM
;
A
#
# COMPACT_ATOMS: atom_id res chain seq x y z
N VAL A 1 -16.95 8.76 1.00
CA VAL A 1 -16.60 7.82 -0.09
C VAL A 1 -17.89 7.26 -0.69
N HIS A 2 -17.96 7.06 -2.01
CA HIS A 2 -19.15 6.44 -2.63
C HIS A 2 -19.22 4.95 -2.30
N GLU A 3 -20.32 4.52 -1.70
CA GLU A 3 -20.55 3.15 -1.24
C GLU A 3 -20.43 2.13 -2.37
N GLU A 4 -21.09 2.39 -3.51
CA GLU A 4 -21.05 1.49 -4.66
C GLU A 4 -19.62 1.28 -5.18
N LEU A 5 -18.83 2.35 -5.21
CA LEU A 5 -17.46 2.33 -5.72
C LEU A 5 -16.54 1.53 -4.79
N ILE A 6 -16.59 1.79 -3.48
CA ILE A 6 -15.73 1.11 -2.51
C ILE A 6 -16.14 -0.36 -2.33
N CYS A 7 -17.44 -0.68 -2.38
CA CYS A 7 -17.95 -2.06 -2.28
C CYS A 7 -17.71 -2.87 -3.57
N ALA A 8 -17.60 -2.21 -4.73
CA ALA A 8 -17.24 -2.89 -5.98
C ALA A 8 -15.80 -3.43 -5.96
N HIS A 9 -14.91 -2.71 -5.26
CA HIS A 9 -13.48 -3.01 -5.22
C HIS A 9 -13.05 -3.82 -4.00
N SER A 10 -13.64 -3.53 -2.83
CA SER A 10 -13.27 -4.15 -1.57
C SER A 10 -14.35 -5.12 -1.07
N PRO A 11 -14.05 -6.43 -1.02
CA PRO A 11 -14.88 -7.43 -0.37
C PRO A 11 -15.12 -7.14 1.11
N PHE A 12 -14.15 -6.51 1.80
CA PHE A 12 -14.30 -6.07 3.18
C PHE A 12 -15.46 -5.08 3.31
N PHE A 13 -15.43 -3.97 2.57
CA PHE A 13 -16.50 -2.97 2.63
C PHE A 13 -17.83 -3.52 2.13
N LYS A 14 -17.82 -4.36 1.09
CA LYS A 14 -19.02 -5.04 0.59
C LYS A 14 -19.70 -5.89 1.67
N ASN A 15 -18.91 -6.63 2.46
CA ASN A 15 -19.44 -7.42 3.57
C ASN A 15 -19.83 -6.54 4.76
N ALA A 16 -19.04 -5.51 5.06
CA ALA A 16 -19.31 -4.57 6.14
C ALA A 16 -20.61 -3.79 5.93
N MET A 17 -21.00 -3.48 4.69
CA MET A 17 -22.22 -2.73 4.36
C MET A 17 -23.48 -3.60 4.23
N LYS A 18 -23.39 -4.93 4.42
CA LYS A 18 -24.58 -5.78 4.45
C LYS A 18 -25.49 -5.39 5.63
N PRO A 19 -26.83 -5.41 5.47
CA PRO A 19 -27.78 -5.00 6.52
C PRO A 19 -27.54 -5.69 7.86
N GLU A 20 -27.30 -7.02 7.83
CA GLU A 20 -27.01 -7.86 9.00
C GLU A 20 -25.86 -7.34 9.87
N TRP A 21 -24.86 -6.68 9.26
CA TRP A 21 -23.68 -6.14 9.95
C TRP A 21 -23.79 -4.64 10.18
N ALA A 22 -24.42 -3.90 9.26
CA ALA A 22 -24.61 -2.46 9.36
C ALA A 22 -25.58 -2.08 10.48
N GLU A 23 -26.66 -2.84 10.67
CA GLU A 23 -27.67 -2.60 11.72
C GLU A 23 -27.13 -2.83 13.15
N MET A 24 -26.02 -3.57 13.28
CA MET A 24 -25.34 -3.78 14.57
C MET A 24 -24.47 -2.59 14.99
N ARG A 25 -24.24 -1.60 14.11
CA ARG A 25 -23.40 -0.43 14.39
C ARG A 25 -24.24 0.74 14.91
N SER A 26 -23.59 1.63 15.66
CA SER A 26 -24.19 2.90 16.09
C SER A 26 -24.57 3.81 14.92
N ASP A 27 -23.76 3.80 13.86
CA ASP A 27 -24.06 4.40 12.56
C ASP A 27 -23.91 3.33 11.46
N PRO A 28 -25.01 2.92 10.80
CA PRO A 28 -24.99 1.92 9.74
C PRO A 28 -24.13 2.29 8.53
N ARG A 29 -23.85 3.58 8.33
CA ARG A 29 -23.05 4.12 7.22
C ARG A 29 -21.58 4.34 7.59
N ALA A 30 -21.20 4.15 8.85
CA ALA A 30 -19.82 4.31 9.32
C ALA A 30 -19.15 2.93 9.51
N VAL A 31 -17.97 2.76 8.94
CA VAL A 31 -17.09 1.60 9.18
C VAL A 31 -15.83 2.11 9.83
N HIS A 32 -15.57 1.65 11.06
CA HIS A 32 -14.35 1.98 11.80
C HIS A 32 -13.26 0.97 11.45
N MET A 33 -12.09 1.45 11.06
CA MET A 33 -10.91 0.62 10.88
C MET A 33 -9.96 0.83 12.07
N PRO A 34 -9.35 -0.25 12.61
CA PRO A 34 -8.59 -0.20 13.86
C PRO A 34 -7.17 0.40 13.70
N ASP A 35 -6.56 0.30 12.52
CA ASP A 35 -5.15 0.66 12.27
C ASP A 35 -5.01 1.80 11.23
N ASP A 36 -5.85 2.83 11.36
CA ASP A 36 -5.94 3.91 10.36
C ASP A 36 -4.71 4.82 10.35
N ASP A 37 -3.77 4.51 9.48
CA ASP A 37 -2.89 5.53 8.92
C ASP A 37 -3.69 6.36 7.89
N ALA A 38 -4.08 7.57 8.31
CA ALA A 38 -4.90 8.46 7.50
C ALA A 38 -4.28 8.76 6.12
N GLU A 39 -2.95 8.80 6.00
CA GLU A 39 -2.26 9.02 4.73
C GLU A 39 -2.40 7.80 3.81
N ALA A 40 -2.30 6.58 4.38
CA ALA A 40 -2.50 5.35 3.63
C ALA A 40 -3.94 5.23 3.10
N PHE A 41 -4.93 5.61 3.92
CA PHE A 41 -6.32 5.63 3.49
C PHE A 41 -6.59 6.72 2.44
N GLU A 42 -5.99 7.91 2.59
CA GLU A 42 -6.06 8.95 1.57
C GLU A 42 -5.50 8.45 0.24
N LEU A 43 -4.38 7.72 0.26
CA LEU A 43 -3.80 7.11 -0.94
C LEU A 43 -4.73 6.09 -1.59
N TYR A 44 -5.35 5.23 -0.79
CA TYR A 44 -6.36 4.28 -1.25
C TYR A 44 -7.51 5.03 -1.93
N MET A 45 -7.94 6.16 -1.35
CA MET A 45 -9.00 6.95 -1.94
C MET A 45 -8.62 7.60 -3.27
N GLN A 46 -7.41 8.13 -3.37
CA GLN A 46 -6.88 8.69 -4.61
C GLN A 46 -6.81 7.63 -5.71
N TRP A 47 -6.34 6.41 -5.39
CA TRP A 47 -6.37 5.31 -6.34
C TRP A 47 -7.79 4.91 -6.73
N LEU A 48 -8.71 4.83 -5.77
CA LEU A 48 -10.07 4.38 -6.02
C LEU A 48 -10.79 5.30 -7.03
N TYR A 49 -10.58 6.62 -6.92
CA TYR A 49 -11.20 7.61 -7.80
C TYR A 49 -10.42 7.90 -9.08
N VAL A 50 -9.09 7.99 -9.01
CA VAL A 50 -8.27 8.54 -10.10
C VAL A 50 -7.39 7.48 -10.79
N LYS A 51 -7.22 6.31 -10.16
CA LYS A 51 -6.40 5.18 -10.66
C LYS A 51 -4.94 5.57 -10.97
N HIS A 52 -4.43 6.62 -10.33
CA HIS A 52 -3.04 7.08 -10.41
C HIS A 52 -2.48 7.38 -9.02
N LEU A 53 -1.15 7.39 -8.89
CA LEU A 53 -0.48 7.91 -7.70
C LEU A 53 0.14 9.26 -8.02
N PRO A 54 0.06 10.24 -7.12
CA PRO A 54 0.93 11.39 -7.20
C PRO A 54 2.37 10.92 -6.94
N ILE A 55 3.22 11.00 -7.96
CA ILE A 55 4.67 10.91 -7.76
C ILE A 55 5.06 12.18 -7.01
N ARG A 56 5.40 12.06 -5.72
CA ARG A 56 5.84 13.19 -4.91
C ARG A 56 7.34 13.40 -5.14
N ASP A 57 7.67 14.25 -6.11
CA ASP A 57 9.06 14.56 -6.48
C ASP A 57 9.85 15.28 -5.35
N ASP A 58 9.18 15.79 -4.31
CA ASP A 58 9.75 16.57 -3.21
C ASP A 58 9.98 15.78 -1.91
N GLU A 59 9.44 14.57 -1.78
CA GLU A 59 9.58 13.76 -0.58
C GLU A 59 10.81 12.85 -0.61
N SER A 60 11.39 12.60 0.58
CA SER A 60 12.48 11.63 0.72
C SER A 60 11.99 10.24 0.32
N PRO A 61 12.76 9.48 -0.49
CA PRO A 61 12.37 8.14 -0.97
C PRO A 61 11.86 7.20 0.14
N ASP A 62 12.41 7.29 1.35
CA ASP A 62 12.03 6.44 2.48
C ASP A 62 10.60 6.70 2.99
N LYS A 63 10.14 7.96 2.94
CA LYS A 63 8.77 8.33 3.32
C LYS A 63 7.76 7.78 2.33
N GLU A 64 8.08 7.89 1.04
CA GLU A 64 7.25 7.36 -0.03
C GLU A 64 7.15 5.83 0.05
N TYR A 65 8.26 5.12 0.25
CA TYR A 65 8.24 3.68 0.46
C TYR A 65 7.48 3.27 1.72
N LEU A 66 7.60 4.04 2.81
CA LEU A 66 6.85 3.79 4.03
C LEU A 66 5.34 3.95 3.82
N LEU A 67 4.93 5.01 3.11
CA LEU A 67 3.52 5.25 2.77
C LEU A 67 2.98 4.12 1.87
N LEU A 68 3.72 3.72 0.83
CA LEU A 68 3.34 2.62 -0.05
C LEU A 68 3.25 1.29 0.69
N ALA A 69 4.15 1.03 1.65
CA ALA A 69 4.10 -0.17 2.48
C ALA A 69 2.87 -0.21 3.41
N LYS A 70 2.57 0.91 4.07
CA LYS A 70 1.36 1.02 4.91
C LYS A 70 0.09 0.91 4.09
N ALA A 71 0.04 1.54 2.92
CA ALA A 71 -1.06 1.39 1.98
C ALA A 71 -1.24 -0.06 1.51
N PHE A 72 -0.15 -0.81 1.35
CA PHE A 72 -0.24 -2.22 1.00
C PHE A 72 -0.85 -3.05 2.13
N VAL A 73 -0.45 -2.79 3.38
CA VAL A 73 -1.05 -3.42 4.58
C VAL A 73 -2.55 -3.10 4.65
N LEU A 74 -2.94 -1.84 4.47
CA LEU A 74 -4.35 -1.46 4.36
C LEU A 74 -5.05 -2.24 3.24
N GLY A 75 -4.40 -2.42 2.08
CA GLY A 75 -4.92 -3.22 0.97
C GLY A 75 -5.18 -4.70 1.32
N GLU A 76 -4.38 -5.29 2.22
CA GLU A 76 -4.65 -6.63 2.77
C GLU A 76 -5.86 -6.61 3.70
N GLU A 77 -5.99 -5.60 4.56
CA GLU A 77 -7.13 -5.46 5.47
C GLU A 77 -8.46 -5.27 4.74
N VAL A 78 -8.47 -4.42 3.70
CA VAL A 78 -9.67 -4.15 2.90
C VAL A 78 -9.89 -5.21 1.80
N LEU A 79 -8.99 -6.19 1.69
CA LEU A 79 -9.07 -7.29 0.72
C LEU A 79 -9.14 -6.83 -0.75
N ASP A 80 -8.50 -5.71 -1.08
CA ASP A 80 -8.52 -5.15 -2.45
C ASP A 80 -7.26 -5.57 -3.21
N ASP A 81 -7.35 -6.67 -3.95
CA ASP A 81 -6.25 -7.20 -4.75
C ASP A 81 -5.86 -6.25 -5.91
N GLY A 82 -6.82 -5.49 -6.44
CA GLY A 82 -6.55 -4.51 -7.50
C GLY A 82 -5.69 -3.37 -6.99
N PHE A 83 -5.96 -2.90 -5.77
CA PHE A 83 -5.15 -1.90 -5.11
C PHE A 83 -3.75 -2.43 -4.76
N LYS A 84 -3.65 -3.64 -4.18
CA LYS A 84 -2.36 -4.27 -3.86
C LYS A 84 -1.48 -4.45 -5.10
N GLN A 85 -2.04 -4.92 -6.21
CA GLN A 85 -1.30 -5.06 -7.47
C GLN A 85 -0.78 -3.71 -7.95
N PHE A 86 -1.62 -2.69 -7.91
CA PHE A 86 -1.24 -1.34 -8.30
C PHE A 86 -0.11 -0.76 -7.43
N LEU A 87 -0.11 -1.02 -6.12
CA LEU A 87 0.97 -0.61 -5.23
C LEU A 87 2.29 -1.33 -5.51
N ILE A 88 2.26 -2.61 -5.87
CA ILE A 88 3.45 -3.35 -6.33
C ILE A 88 4.04 -2.67 -7.57
N ASP A 89 3.21 -2.35 -8.54
CA ASP A 89 3.63 -1.67 -9.77
C ASP A 89 4.24 -0.29 -9.47
N ALA A 90 3.66 0.44 -8.51
CA ALA A 90 4.18 1.72 -8.04
C ALA A 90 5.54 1.60 -7.37
N ILE A 91 5.72 0.63 -6.45
CA ILE A 91 7.00 0.35 -5.79
C ILE A 91 8.08 0.00 -6.83
N ILE A 92 7.74 -0.83 -7.81
CA ILE A 92 8.66 -1.18 -8.91
C ILE A 92 9.00 0.05 -9.75
N ALA A 93 8.01 0.86 -10.15
CA ALA A 93 8.24 2.08 -10.90
C ALA A 93 9.16 3.04 -10.12
N ARG A 94 8.90 3.19 -8.82
CA ARG A 94 9.69 4.03 -7.92
C ARG A 94 11.14 3.57 -7.83
N SER A 95 11.38 2.25 -7.73
CA SER A 95 12.73 1.68 -7.71
C SER A 95 13.53 1.94 -8.99
N LYS A 96 12.87 2.29 -10.11
CA LYS A 96 13.55 2.64 -11.37
C LYS A 96 13.90 4.13 -11.45
N VAL A 97 13.26 4.97 -10.63
CA VAL A 97 13.51 6.41 -10.59
C VAL A 97 14.80 6.69 -9.82
N ARG A 98 15.74 7.36 -10.49
CA ARG A 98 17.00 7.78 -9.90
C ARG A 98 16.86 9.19 -9.32
N VAL A 99 17.13 9.35 -8.02
CA VAL A 99 16.93 10.62 -7.30
C VAL A 99 18.28 11.20 -6.85
N GLY A 100 18.30 12.52 -6.66
CA GLY A 100 19.44 13.25 -6.11
C GLY A 100 20.54 13.57 -7.11
N LYS A 101 21.52 14.37 -6.68
CA LYS A 101 22.62 14.88 -7.52
C LYS A 101 23.50 13.78 -8.14
N GLY A 102 23.46 12.56 -7.59
CA GLY A 102 24.19 11.40 -8.09
C GLY A 102 23.36 10.36 -8.84
N LYS A 103 22.07 10.61 -9.10
CA LYS A 103 21.15 9.66 -9.74
C LYS A 103 21.22 8.25 -9.13
N LYS A 104 21.20 8.16 -7.80
CA LYS A 104 21.24 6.87 -7.11
C LYS A 104 19.86 6.23 -7.13
N THR A 105 19.86 4.91 -7.18
CA THR A 105 18.65 4.08 -6.99
C THR A 105 18.42 3.91 -5.50
N TYR A 106 17.18 4.07 -5.05
CA TYR A 106 16.81 3.92 -3.64
C TYR A 106 15.86 2.72 -3.49
N PHE A 107 16.11 1.92 -2.46
CA PHE A 107 15.31 0.74 -2.13
C PHE A 107 14.77 0.85 -0.68
N PRO A 108 13.70 0.11 -0.34
CA PRO A 108 13.10 0.15 0.99
C PRO A 108 14.08 -0.20 2.12
N GLU A 109 14.19 0.67 3.11
CA GLU A 109 14.99 0.43 4.31
C GLU A 109 14.33 -0.59 5.28
N ALA A 110 15.10 -1.07 6.25
CA ALA A 110 14.67 -2.07 7.24
C ALA A 110 13.34 -1.71 7.95
N LYS A 111 13.09 -0.43 8.22
CA LYS A 111 11.83 0.02 8.82
C LYS A 111 10.62 -0.27 7.93
N VAL A 112 10.74 -0.01 6.63
CA VAL A 112 9.67 -0.27 5.65
C VAL A 112 9.42 -1.77 5.53
N ILE A 113 10.49 -2.56 5.49
CA ILE A 113 10.40 -4.03 5.45
C ILE A 113 9.68 -4.55 6.70
N SER A 114 10.02 -4.03 7.89
CA SER A 114 9.38 -4.43 9.15
C SER A 114 7.86 -4.20 9.12
N VAL A 115 7.41 -3.05 8.60
CA VAL A 115 5.97 -2.74 8.47
C VAL A 115 5.28 -3.78 7.59
N VAL A 116 5.86 -4.09 6.44
CA VAL A 116 5.29 -5.09 5.52
C VAL A 116 5.23 -6.47 6.17
N TYR A 117 6.29 -6.91 6.84
CA TYR A 117 6.31 -8.23 7.47
C TYR A 117 5.35 -8.34 8.67
N GLN A 118 5.09 -7.24 9.38
CA GLN A 118 4.13 -7.23 10.49
C GLN A 118 2.68 -7.19 10.01
N GLY A 119 2.39 -6.49 8.91
CA GLY A 119 1.02 -6.24 8.43
C GLY A 119 0.54 -7.14 7.29
N THR A 120 1.35 -8.07 6.78
CA THR A 120 0.93 -8.98 5.70
C THR A 120 1.03 -10.43 6.14
N PRO A 121 0.33 -11.39 5.51
CA PRO A 121 0.51 -12.82 5.81
C PRO A 121 1.78 -13.39 5.14
N ASP A 122 2.17 -14.59 5.59
CA ASP A 122 3.22 -15.37 4.93
C ASP A 122 2.85 -15.65 3.47
N GLY A 123 3.82 -15.49 2.57
CA GLY A 123 3.62 -15.65 1.13
C GLY A 123 3.09 -14.43 0.38
N SER A 124 2.79 -13.32 1.07
CA SER A 124 2.37 -12.07 0.41
C SER A 124 3.42 -11.61 -0.63
N PRO A 125 3.01 -11.24 -1.86
CA PRO A 125 3.93 -10.95 -2.96
C PRO A 125 4.90 -9.79 -2.68
N ILE A 126 4.48 -8.81 -1.87
CA ILE A 126 5.35 -7.68 -1.50
C ILE A 126 6.58 -8.12 -0.70
N ARG A 127 6.47 -9.17 0.13
CA ARG A 127 7.60 -9.69 0.91
C ARG A 127 8.66 -10.28 -0.02
N ARG A 128 8.24 -11.00 -1.07
CA ARG A 128 9.13 -11.54 -2.10
C ARG A 128 9.82 -10.43 -2.89
N LEU A 129 9.07 -9.41 -3.30
CA LEU A 129 9.62 -8.25 -4.00
C LEU A 129 10.73 -7.56 -3.20
N PHE A 130 10.54 -7.38 -1.88
CA PHE A 130 11.56 -6.76 -1.05
C PHE A 130 12.81 -7.62 -0.91
N VAL A 131 12.66 -8.95 -0.81
CA VAL A 131 13.81 -9.86 -0.84
C VAL A 131 14.55 -9.75 -2.18
N ASP A 132 13.83 -9.70 -3.30
CA ASP A 132 14.43 -9.57 -4.63
C ASP A 132 15.23 -8.26 -4.78
N PHE A 133 14.74 -7.14 -4.22
CA PHE A 133 15.50 -5.90 -4.18
C PHE A 133 16.81 -6.02 -3.40
N TRP A 134 16.79 -6.65 -2.22
CA TRP A 134 17.99 -6.78 -1.40
C TRP A 134 19.01 -7.78 -1.97
N THR A 135 18.55 -8.85 -2.60
CA THR A 135 19.45 -9.77 -3.32
C THR A 135 20.11 -9.07 -4.51
N TRP A 136 19.37 -8.23 -5.25
CA TRP A 136 19.91 -7.44 -6.35
C TRP A 136 20.99 -6.44 -5.90
N ILE A 137 20.76 -5.72 -4.78
CA ILE A 137 21.74 -4.80 -4.20
C ILE A 137 23.01 -5.54 -3.77
N ALA A 138 22.85 -6.63 -3.01
CA ALA A 138 23.99 -7.41 -2.52
C ALA A 138 24.87 -7.93 -3.67
N HIS A 139 24.25 -8.37 -4.78
CA HIS A 139 25.00 -8.75 -5.98
C HIS A 139 25.75 -7.58 -6.64
N ALA A 140 25.19 -6.37 -6.63
CA ALA A 140 25.84 -5.19 -7.20
C ALA A 140 27.01 -4.69 -6.34
N ASP A 141 26.94 -4.84 -5.02
CA ASP A 141 27.98 -4.43 -4.08
C ASP A 141 29.14 -5.44 -3.95
N TRP A 142 28.95 -6.68 -4.40
CA TRP A 142 29.96 -7.75 -4.38
C TRP A 142 30.83 -7.84 -5.64
N MET A 143 30.57 -7.00 -6.66
CA MET A 143 31.35 -6.89 -7.90
C MET A 143 32.08 -5.56 -7.99
#